data_AF-A0A2I0NCS9-F1
#
_entry.id   AF-A0A2I0NCS9-F1
#
_cell.length_a   1.000
_cell.length_b   1.000
_cell.length_c   1.000
_cell.angle_alpha   90.00
_cell.angle_beta   90.00
_cell.angle_gamma   90.00
#
_symmetry.space_group_name_H-M   'P 1'
#
loop_
_entity.id
_entity.type
_entity.pdbx_description
1 polymer ?
#
loop_
_entity_poly.entity_id
_entity_poly.type
_entity_poly.pdbx_seq_one_letter_code
_entity_poly.pdbx_strand_id
1 'polypeptide(L)'
;MRMNVVFKMSALFVFLFSHTVLSSKDYYVSSTGTGKTASKEAPARDLGYIISQLQAGDTVHIAGGLYTGKNQNGYDKIEVPVSIIGGYDNSFSSRDPWGKYQTIFTGQNSSPDFDPRARLLIELHLRYKTSPVAPPPILIDGIIIDNKDRNRYTEDNLQIIRRASPGEHKRESPPSPG
;
A
#
# COMPACT_ATOMS: atom_id res chain seq x y z
N MET A 1 -54.04 40.23 -41.60
CA MET A 1 -54.20 39.25 -40.51
C MET A 1 -52.88 39.16 -39.76
N ARG A 2 -52.80 39.69 -38.53
CA ARG A 2 -51.57 39.75 -37.71
C ARG A 2 -51.37 38.41 -37.00
N MET A 3 -50.23 37.75 -37.18
CA MET A 3 -49.85 36.53 -36.46
C MET A 3 -48.91 36.91 -35.32
N ASN A 4 -49.40 36.78 -34.08
CA ASN A 4 -48.59 36.91 -32.87
C ASN A 4 -47.83 35.61 -32.65
N VAL A 5 -46.50 35.65 -32.77
CA VAL A 5 -45.63 34.53 -32.40
C VAL A 5 -45.23 34.72 -30.94
N VAL A 6 -45.75 33.86 -30.06
CA VAL A 6 -45.40 33.81 -28.64
C VAL A 6 -44.05 33.09 -28.50
N PHE A 7 -43.01 33.83 -28.10
CA PHE A 7 -41.69 33.28 -27.78
C PHE A 7 -41.77 32.55 -26.43
N LYS A 8 -41.67 31.21 -26.44
CA LYS A 8 -41.45 30.44 -25.20
C LYS A 8 -39.96 30.47 -24.86
N MET A 9 -39.58 31.20 -23.82
CA MET A 9 -38.27 31.08 -23.18
C MET A 9 -38.19 29.73 -22.46
N SER A 10 -37.47 28.78 -23.06
CA SER A 10 -37.01 27.58 -22.36
C SER A 10 -35.75 27.94 -21.57
N ALA A 11 -35.83 27.89 -20.24
CA ALA A 11 -34.69 28.07 -19.36
C ALA A 11 -33.74 26.86 -19.48
N LEU A 12 -32.53 27.09 -19.98
CA LEU A 12 -31.46 26.11 -20.03
C LEU A 12 -30.79 26.03 -18.65
N PHE A 13 -31.13 25.00 -17.88
CA PHE A 13 -30.45 24.67 -16.62
C PHE A 13 -29.09 24.06 -16.93
N VAL A 14 -28.03 24.87 -16.92
CA VAL A 14 -26.65 24.39 -17.01
C VAL A 14 -26.26 23.81 -15.65
N PHE A 15 -26.35 22.49 -15.51
CA PHE A 15 -25.72 21.77 -14.39
C PHE A 15 -24.20 21.84 -14.58
N LEU A 16 -23.54 22.76 -13.87
CA LEU A 16 -22.09 22.70 -13.69
C LEU A 16 -21.78 21.44 -12.87
N PHE A 17 -21.33 20.38 -13.55
CA PHE A 17 -20.69 19.25 -12.89
C PHE A 17 -19.34 19.74 -12.34
N SER A 18 -19.33 20.08 -11.05
CA SER A 18 -18.11 20.24 -10.27
C SER A 18 -17.39 18.89 -10.28
N HIS A 19 -16.43 18.73 -11.18
CA HIS A 19 -15.53 17.60 -11.14
C HIS A 19 -14.63 17.82 -9.93
N THR A 20 -14.80 17.00 -8.89
CA THR A 20 -13.81 16.93 -7.82
C THR A 20 -12.53 16.45 -8.46
N VAL A 21 -11.58 17.37 -8.65
CA VAL A 21 -10.20 17.02 -9.01
C VAL A 21 -9.70 16.16 -7.86
N LEU A 22 -9.58 14.84 -8.08
CA LEU A 22 -8.86 13.98 -7.16
C LEU A 22 -7.41 14.48 -7.18
N SER A 23 -7.05 15.29 -6.18
CA SER A 23 -5.67 15.69 -5.96
C SER A 23 -4.96 14.50 -5.36
N SER A 24 -4.11 13.84 -6.15
CA SER A 24 -3.11 12.90 -5.63
C SER A 24 -2.28 13.61 -4.56
N LYS A 25 -2.04 12.93 -3.43
CA LYS A 25 -1.23 13.43 -2.32
C LYS A 25 0.01 12.57 -2.14
N ASP A 26 1.11 13.22 -1.77
CA ASP A 26 2.34 12.56 -1.36
C ASP A 26 2.35 12.25 0.15
N TYR A 27 2.74 11.03 0.47
CA TYR A 27 2.97 10.53 1.82
C TYR A 27 4.43 10.09 1.96
N TYR A 28 5.00 10.27 3.15
CA TYR A 28 6.41 10.00 3.41
C TYR A 28 6.57 9.05 4.59
N VAL A 29 7.41 8.02 4.41
CA VAL A 29 7.63 6.96 5.39
C VAL A 29 9.13 6.81 5.65
N SER A 30 9.53 6.81 6.91
CA SER A 30 10.91 6.56 7.35
C SER A 30 10.88 5.70 8.62
N SER A 31 11.78 4.74 8.75
CA SER A 31 11.85 3.85 9.93
C SER A 31 12.06 4.60 11.25
N THR A 32 12.63 5.82 11.20
CA THR A 32 12.79 6.73 12.35
C THR A 32 11.64 7.73 12.49
N GLY A 33 10.65 7.68 11.59
CA GLY A 33 9.49 8.57 11.58
C GLY A 33 8.55 8.37 12.77
N THR A 34 7.83 9.42 13.13
CA THR A 34 6.83 9.44 14.22
C THR A 34 5.58 10.23 13.85
N GLY A 35 5.54 10.83 12.65
CA GLY A 35 4.47 11.70 12.21
C GLY A 35 3.20 10.93 11.83
N LYS A 36 2.05 11.39 12.33
CA LYS A 36 0.74 10.78 12.02
C LYS A 36 0.19 11.20 10.66
N THR A 37 0.57 12.40 10.20
CA THR A 37 0.16 12.99 8.91
C THR A 37 1.03 12.55 7.75
N ALA A 38 2.20 11.95 8.05
CA ALA A 38 3.17 11.44 7.08
C ALA A 38 3.59 12.48 6.04
N SER A 39 3.83 13.72 6.47
CA SER A 39 4.43 14.74 5.61
C SER A 39 5.93 14.49 5.46
N LYS A 40 6.57 15.19 4.54
CA LYS A 40 8.01 15.08 4.32
C LYS A 40 8.84 15.43 5.57
N GLU A 41 8.37 16.42 6.33
CA GLU A 41 9.00 16.91 7.56
C GLU A 41 8.70 16.03 8.77
N ALA A 42 7.57 15.32 8.74
CA ALA A 42 7.11 14.42 9.79
C ALA A 42 6.65 13.10 9.17
N PRO A 43 7.57 12.26 8.68
CA PRO A 43 7.23 11.01 8.02
C PRO A 43 6.62 10.03 9.01
N ALA A 44 5.75 9.16 8.50
CA ALA A 44 5.23 8.04 9.27
C ALA A 44 6.32 6.96 9.47
N ARG A 45 6.20 6.21 10.57
CA ARG A 45 7.16 5.17 10.93
C ARG A 45 7.17 3.99 9.95
N ASP A 46 6.00 3.63 9.46
CA ASP A 46 5.77 2.44 8.64
C ASP A 46 4.53 2.66 7.77
N LEU A 47 4.48 2.01 6.60
CA LEU A 47 3.35 2.06 5.67
C LEU A 47 2.04 1.70 6.37
N GLY A 48 2.05 0.68 7.24
CA GLY A 48 0.86 0.20 7.96
C GLY A 48 0.15 1.26 8.82
N TYR A 49 0.82 2.37 9.18
CA TYR A 49 0.19 3.47 9.93
C TYR A 49 -0.60 4.45 9.06
N ILE A 50 -0.40 4.44 7.74
CA ILE A 50 -1.00 5.43 6.82
C ILE A 50 -1.97 4.81 5.82
N ILE A 51 -2.05 3.48 5.72
CA ILE A 51 -2.93 2.77 4.77
C ILE A 51 -4.37 3.30 4.80
N SER A 52 -4.93 3.55 5.98
CA SER A 52 -6.31 4.03 6.12
C SER A 52 -6.54 5.47 5.65
N GLN A 53 -5.46 6.22 5.38
CA GLN A 53 -5.49 7.60 4.89
C GLN A 53 -5.34 7.68 3.37
N LEU A 54 -4.88 6.60 2.73
CA LEU A 54 -4.59 6.57 1.30
C LEU A 54 -5.87 6.64 0.47
N GLN A 55 -5.79 7.38 -0.63
CA GLN A 55 -6.81 7.52 -1.64
C GLN A 55 -6.27 7.10 -3.01
N ALA A 56 -7.18 6.86 -3.95
CA ALA A 56 -6.82 6.48 -5.31
C ALA A 56 -5.95 7.57 -5.97
N GLY A 57 -4.79 7.18 -6.48
CA GLY A 57 -3.82 8.07 -7.12
C GLY A 57 -2.73 8.61 -6.20
N ASP A 58 -2.78 8.37 -4.88
CA ASP A 58 -1.74 8.85 -3.96
C ASP A 58 -0.37 8.20 -4.22
N THR A 59 0.69 8.88 -3.79
CA THR A 59 2.08 8.39 -3.85
C THR A 59 2.68 8.30 -2.46
N VAL A 60 3.33 7.17 -2.17
CA VAL A 60 4.03 6.94 -0.91
C VAL A 60 5.53 6.82 -1.20
N HIS A 61 6.31 7.76 -0.69
CA HIS A 61 7.77 7.74 -0.73
C HIS A 61 8.31 7.11 0.55
N ILE A 62 9.19 6.13 0.41
CA ILE A 62 9.73 5.37 1.54
C ILE A 62 11.26 5.46 1.55
N ALA A 63 11.80 5.91 2.67
CA ALA A 63 13.23 5.92 2.91
C ALA A 63 13.80 4.49 2.99
N GLY A 64 15.11 4.36 2.83
CA GLY A 64 15.82 3.12 3.11
C GLY A 64 15.67 2.73 4.58
N GLY A 65 15.50 1.44 4.84
CA GLY A 65 15.29 0.92 6.19
C GLY A 65 14.53 -0.38 6.23
N LEU A 66 14.34 -0.89 7.44
CA LEU A 66 13.60 -2.12 7.72
C LEU A 66 12.20 -1.79 8.24
N TYR A 67 11.17 -2.33 7.57
CA TYR A 67 9.76 -2.03 7.84
C TYR A 67 9.00 -3.32 8.15
N THR A 68 8.66 -3.49 9.42
CA THR A 68 8.02 -4.71 9.95
C THR A 68 6.50 -4.72 9.81
N GLY A 69 5.90 -3.64 9.29
CA GLY A 69 4.46 -3.43 9.34
C GLY A 69 4.04 -2.85 10.70
N LYS A 70 2.78 -2.38 10.75
CA LYS A 70 2.18 -1.85 11.99
C LYS A 70 2.23 -2.91 13.10
N ASN A 71 2.75 -2.54 14.27
CA ASN A 71 2.95 -3.46 15.40
C ASN A 71 3.74 -4.73 15.03
N GLN A 72 4.63 -4.66 14.04
CA GLN A 72 5.43 -5.80 13.55
C GLN A 72 4.58 -6.96 12.99
N ASN A 73 3.34 -6.68 12.57
CA ASN A 73 2.41 -7.67 12.04
C ASN A 73 2.89 -8.35 10.75
N GLY A 74 3.86 -7.74 10.04
CA GLY A 74 4.38 -8.23 8.77
C GLY A 74 3.36 -8.23 7.64
N TYR A 75 2.33 -7.36 7.68
CA TYR A 75 1.24 -7.33 6.70
C TYR A 75 0.70 -5.94 6.46
N ASP A 76 0.73 -5.52 5.19
CA ASP A 76 0.13 -4.29 4.70
C ASP A 76 -0.84 -4.58 3.55
N LYS A 77 -2.11 -4.21 3.74
CA LYS A 77 -3.18 -4.36 2.75
C LYS A 77 -3.53 -3.03 2.11
N ILE A 78 -3.40 -2.93 0.80
CA ILE A 78 -3.73 -1.74 0.02
C ILE A 78 -4.99 -2.01 -0.79
N GLU A 79 -6.03 -1.22 -0.54
CA GLU A 79 -7.35 -1.36 -1.18
C GLU A 79 -7.68 -0.22 -2.16
N VAL A 80 -6.74 0.70 -2.37
CA VAL A 80 -6.83 1.83 -3.30
C VAL A 80 -5.60 1.83 -4.22
N PRO A 81 -5.74 2.20 -5.52
CA PRO A 81 -4.62 2.22 -6.45
C PRO A 81 -3.69 3.37 -6.09
N VAL A 82 -2.47 3.06 -5.65
CA VAL A 82 -1.46 4.03 -5.21
C VAL A 82 -0.10 3.67 -5.77
N SER A 83 0.80 4.65 -5.81
CA SER A 83 2.22 4.43 -6.06
C SER A 83 2.96 4.24 -4.74
N ILE A 84 3.82 3.22 -4.63
CA ILE A 84 4.68 2.96 -3.48
C ILE A 84 6.11 2.88 -4.00
N ILE A 85 6.93 3.85 -3.59
CA ILE A 85 8.26 4.07 -4.13
C ILE A 85 9.27 4.07 -2.99
N GLY A 86 10.04 2.99 -2.88
CA GLY A 86 11.15 2.87 -1.94
C GLY A 86 12.46 3.41 -2.52
N GLY A 87 13.48 3.43 -1.67
CA GLY A 87 14.84 3.75 -2.10
C GLY A 87 15.36 5.12 -1.70
N TYR A 88 14.65 5.89 -0.89
CA TYR A 88 15.04 7.27 -0.59
C TYR A 88 16.04 7.37 0.57
N ASP A 89 16.86 8.41 0.59
CA ASP A 89 17.50 8.85 1.83
C ASP A 89 16.47 9.38 2.85
N ASN A 90 16.88 9.59 4.10
CA ASN A 90 15.97 10.06 5.16
C ASN A 90 15.41 11.48 4.93
N SER A 91 16.05 12.29 4.08
CA SER A 91 15.58 13.61 3.67
C SER A 91 14.70 13.58 2.40
N PHE A 92 14.55 12.41 1.78
CA PHE A 92 13.83 12.23 0.51
C PHE A 92 14.32 13.17 -0.59
N SER A 93 15.64 13.37 -0.64
CA SER A 93 16.37 14.20 -1.61
C SER A 93 17.18 13.37 -2.60
N SER A 94 17.51 12.13 -2.27
CA SER A 94 18.28 11.23 -3.13
C SER A 94 17.67 9.83 -3.11
N ARG A 95 17.90 9.09 -4.20
CA ARG A 95 17.32 7.75 -4.38
C ARG A 95 18.34 6.76 -4.91
N ASP A 96 18.49 5.63 -4.20
CA ASP A 96 19.35 4.50 -4.55
C ASP A 96 18.75 3.21 -3.96
N PRO A 97 17.71 2.65 -4.60
CA PRO A 97 16.92 1.55 -4.05
C PRO A 97 17.65 0.21 -4.00
N TRP A 98 18.71 0.06 -4.78
CA TRP A 98 19.45 -1.20 -4.92
C TRP A 98 20.82 -1.15 -4.24
N GLY A 99 21.35 0.05 -3.96
CA GLY A 99 22.57 0.27 -3.20
C GLY A 99 22.30 0.73 -1.77
N LYS A 100 22.53 2.02 -1.51
CA LYS A 100 22.64 2.57 -0.16
C LYS A 100 21.31 2.65 0.61
N TYR A 101 20.18 2.83 -0.08
CA TYR A 101 18.91 3.19 0.54
C TYR A 101 17.84 2.11 0.35
N GLN A 102 18.22 0.85 0.51
CA GLN A 102 17.30 -0.27 0.37
C GLN A 102 16.10 -0.17 1.32
N THR A 103 14.88 -0.17 0.76
CA THR A 103 13.62 -0.25 1.50
C THR A 103 13.22 -1.71 1.63
N ILE A 104 13.32 -2.27 2.83
CA ILE A 104 13.11 -3.70 3.09
C ILE A 104 11.82 -3.88 3.90
N PHE A 105 10.83 -4.51 3.29
CA PHE A 105 9.60 -4.91 3.95
C PHE A 105 9.75 -6.33 4.49
N THR A 106 9.56 -6.48 5.80
CA THR A 106 9.65 -7.75 6.52
C THR A 106 8.59 -7.83 7.63
N GLY A 107 8.70 -8.77 8.56
CA GLY A 107 7.84 -8.87 9.74
C GLY A 107 8.44 -9.86 10.72
N GLN A 108 7.78 -10.03 11.88
CA GLN A 108 8.25 -10.97 12.89
C GLN A 108 7.18 -12.04 13.16
N ASN A 109 7.49 -13.30 12.87
CA ASN A 109 6.58 -14.43 13.09
C ASN A 109 6.25 -14.69 14.58
N SER A 110 7.01 -14.04 15.48
CA SER A 110 6.82 -14.05 16.94
C SER A 110 5.93 -12.92 17.44
N SER A 111 5.57 -11.95 16.58
CA SER A 111 4.66 -10.87 16.97
C SER A 111 3.28 -11.44 17.32
N PRO A 112 2.63 -10.98 18.41
CA PRO A 112 1.25 -11.34 18.72
C PRO A 112 0.27 -10.96 17.60
N ASP A 113 0.57 -9.88 16.88
CA ASP A 113 -0.25 -9.37 15.77
C ASP A 113 0.20 -9.95 14.41
N PHE A 114 1.08 -10.95 14.39
CA PHE A 114 1.64 -11.49 13.15
C PHE A 114 0.54 -12.02 12.22
N ASP A 115 0.60 -11.58 10.97
CA ASP A 115 -0.31 -12.02 9.92
C ASP A 115 0.49 -12.77 8.83
N PRO A 116 0.14 -14.04 8.56
CA PRO A 116 0.90 -14.88 7.63
C PRO A 116 0.62 -14.59 6.15
N ARG A 117 -0.28 -13.66 5.81
CA ARG A 117 -0.60 -13.30 4.41
C ARG A 117 0.57 -12.62 3.70
N ALA A 118 0.39 -12.17 2.46
CA ALA A 118 1.44 -11.48 1.71
C ALA A 118 1.94 -10.23 2.45
N ARG A 119 3.26 -10.01 2.53
CA ARG A 119 3.83 -8.84 3.23
C ARG A 119 3.25 -7.52 2.72
N LEU A 120 3.04 -7.41 1.41
CA LEU A 120 2.30 -6.34 0.76
C LEU A 120 1.22 -6.98 -0.11
N LEU A 121 -0.05 -6.72 0.20
CA LEU A 121 -1.19 -7.19 -0.58
C LEU A 121 -1.88 -6.01 -1.25
N ILE A 122 -1.94 -6.01 -2.58
CA ILE A 122 -2.70 -5.03 -3.37
C ILE A 122 -4.03 -5.67 -3.78
N GLU A 123 -5.11 -5.30 -3.10
CA GLU A 123 -6.44 -5.90 -3.27
C GLU A 123 -7.44 -4.88 -3.83
N LEU A 124 -7.40 -4.67 -5.14
CA LEU A 124 -8.27 -3.69 -5.80
C LEU A 124 -9.53 -4.31 -6.42
N HIS A 125 -9.53 -5.61 -6.66
CA HIS A 125 -10.60 -6.28 -7.40
C HIS A 125 -11.97 -6.16 -6.71
N LEU A 126 -12.02 -6.03 -5.39
CA LEU A 126 -13.28 -5.86 -4.65
C LEU A 126 -13.97 -4.51 -4.93
N ARG A 127 -13.18 -3.46 -5.21
CA ARG A 127 -13.69 -2.09 -5.40
C ARG A 127 -13.68 -1.63 -6.86
N TYR A 128 -12.73 -2.11 -7.66
CA TYR A 128 -12.45 -1.57 -8.99
C TYR A 128 -12.80 -2.54 -10.14
N LYS A 129 -13.16 -3.80 -9.87
CA LYS A 129 -13.50 -4.78 -10.93
C LYS A 129 -14.69 -4.36 -11.78
N THR A 130 -15.69 -3.71 -11.19
CA THR A 130 -16.91 -3.25 -11.88
C THR A 130 -16.97 -1.73 -11.97
N SER A 131 -15.88 -1.02 -11.68
CA SER A 131 -15.85 0.44 -11.72
C SER A 131 -16.03 0.92 -13.16
N PRO A 132 -16.94 1.87 -13.44
CA PRO A 132 -17.08 2.46 -14.77
C PRO A 132 -15.91 3.38 -15.12
N VAL A 133 -15.09 3.76 -14.14
CA VAL A 133 -13.89 4.58 -14.30
C VAL A 133 -12.68 3.68 -14.11
N ALA A 134 -11.75 3.72 -15.08
CA ALA A 134 -10.49 3.01 -14.97
C ALA A 134 -9.71 3.49 -13.73
N PRO A 135 -9.13 2.57 -12.92
CA PRO A 135 -8.34 2.97 -11.77
C PRO A 135 -7.10 3.76 -12.20
N PRO A 136 -6.63 4.72 -11.39
CA PRO A 136 -5.31 5.31 -11.55
C PRO A 136 -4.20 4.25 -11.69
N PRO A 137 -3.09 4.56 -12.39
CA PRO A 137 -1.93 3.68 -12.45
C PRO A 137 -1.39 3.33 -11.06
N ILE A 138 -0.85 2.13 -10.94
CA ILE A 138 -0.16 1.63 -9.74
C ILE A 138 1.30 1.47 -10.10
N LEU A 139 2.18 2.01 -9.26
CA LEU A 139 3.62 1.81 -9.37
C LEU A 139 4.12 1.22 -8.05
N ILE A 140 4.78 0.07 -8.10
CA ILE A 140 5.54 -0.48 -6.98
C ILE A 140 7.00 -0.51 -7.42
N ASP A 141 7.85 0.29 -6.81
CA ASP A 141 9.25 0.44 -7.25
C ASP A 141 10.21 0.56 -6.06
N GLY A 142 11.40 -0.03 -6.19
CA GLY A 142 12.46 0.05 -5.19
C GLY A 142 12.14 -0.57 -3.84
N ILE A 143 11.29 -1.60 -3.80
CA ILE A 143 10.91 -2.33 -2.59
C ILE A 143 11.56 -3.73 -2.62
N ILE A 144 12.19 -4.11 -1.51
CA ILE A 144 12.68 -5.46 -1.26
C ILE A 144 11.74 -6.15 -0.28
N ILE A 145 11.23 -7.34 -0.62
CA ILE A 145 10.45 -8.17 0.30
C ILE A 145 11.37 -9.23 0.89
N ASP A 146 11.67 -9.13 2.19
CA ASP A 146 12.44 -10.14 2.91
C ASP A 146 11.53 -10.90 3.89
N ASN A 147 11.28 -12.17 3.58
CA ASN A 147 10.45 -13.05 4.40
C ASN A 147 11.23 -13.84 5.46
N LYS A 148 12.54 -13.61 5.64
CA LYS A 148 13.36 -14.35 6.60
C LYS A 148 12.70 -14.43 7.98
N ASP A 149 12.44 -13.29 8.62
CA ASP A 149 11.88 -13.28 9.98
C ASP A 149 10.36 -13.55 10.01
N ARG A 150 9.71 -13.61 8.84
CA ARG A 150 8.29 -13.99 8.68
C ARG A 150 8.10 -15.50 8.55
N ASN A 151 9.08 -16.20 8.01
CA ASN A 151 9.07 -17.64 7.84
C ASN A 151 9.48 -18.35 9.12
N ARG A 152 9.06 -19.61 9.28
CA ARG A 152 9.57 -20.51 10.31
C ARG A 152 10.50 -21.50 9.62
N TYR A 153 11.60 -21.87 10.26
CA TYR A 153 12.58 -22.79 9.70
C TYR A 153 12.77 -24.02 10.60
N THR A 154 13.25 -25.11 10.02
CA THR A 154 13.80 -26.25 10.74
C THR A 154 15.04 -25.83 11.55
N GLU A 155 15.45 -26.64 12.53
CA GLU A 155 16.58 -26.32 13.41
C GLU A 155 17.89 -26.09 12.64
N ASP A 156 18.06 -26.78 11.51
CA ASP A 156 19.19 -26.61 10.59
C ASP A 156 19.07 -25.41 9.63
N ASN A 157 17.95 -24.68 9.68
CA ASN A 157 17.60 -23.56 8.78
C ASN A 157 17.56 -23.89 7.28
N LEU A 158 17.50 -25.18 6.91
CA LEU A 158 17.50 -25.58 5.49
C LEU A 158 16.10 -25.64 4.87
N GLN A 159 15.05 -25.67 5.69
CA GLN A 159 13.67 -25.85 5.22
C GLN A 159 12.71 -24.88 5.90
N ILE A 160 11.77 -24.34 5.13
CA ILE A 160 10.65 -23.56 5.67
C ILE A 160 9.60 -24.52 6.22
N ILE A 161 9.23 -24.34 7.48
CA ILE A 161 8.12 -25.03 8.12
C ILE A 161 6.82 -24.32 7.75
N ARG A 162 5.99 -24.96 6.93
CA ARG A 162 4.60 -24.55 6.69
C ARG A 162 3.69 -25.18 7.74
N ARG A 163 2.93 -24.36 8.47
CA ARG A 163 1.94 -24.80 9.46
C ARG A 163 0.54 -24.53 8.91
N ALA A 164 -0.36 -25.51 9.02
CA ALA A 164 -1.74 -25.42 8.53
C ALA A 164 -2.56 -24.32 9.21
N SER A 165 -2.31 -24.08 10.51
CA SER A 165 -3.09 -23.14 11.32
C SER A 165 -2.38 -22.85 12.66
N PRO A 166 -2.61 -21.67 13.28
CA PRO A 166 -1.96 -21.27 14.54
C PRO A 166 -2.30 -22.13 15.77
N GLY A 167 -3.44 -22.84 15.77
CA GLY A 167 -3.93 -23.60 16.93
C GLY A 167 -3.66 -25.10 16.90
N GLU A 168 -3.38 -25.67 15.72
CA GLU A 168 -3.04 -27.09 15.58
C GLU A 168 -1.55 -27.18 15.28
N HIS A 169 -0.75 -27.70 16.21
CA HIS A 169 0.68 -27.97 16.02
C HIS A 169 0.97 -29.09 14.98
N LYS A 170 0.13 -29.25 13.96
CA LYS A 170 0.31 -30.20 12.88
C LYS A 170 1.12 -29.55 11.75
N ARG A 171 2.18 -30.25 11.32
CA ARG A 171 2.94 -29.89 10.11
C ARG A 171 2.08 -30.20 8.90
N GLU A 172 1.99 -29.28 7.94
CA GLU A 172 1.53 -29.67 6.60
C GLU A 172 2.70 -30.21 5.81
N SER A 173 2.58 -31.43 5.33
CA SER A 173 3.29 -31.94 4.17
C SER A 173 2.39 -32.97 3.47
N PRO A 174 2.32 -32.92 2.13
CA PRO A 174 3.09 -33.92 1.38
C PRO A 174 4.15 -33.30 0.46
N PRO A 175 5.08 -34.13 -0.08
CA PRO A 175 6.23 -33.70 -0.84
C PRO A 175 5.78 -33.31 -2.25
N SER A 176 5.58 -32.03 -2.51
CA SER A 176 5.70 -31.55 -3.88
C SER A 176 6.72 -30.42 -3.89
N PRO A 177 7.69 -30.45 -4.82
CA PRO A 177 8.43 -29.26 -5.15
C PRO A 177 7.42 -28.20 -5.60
N GLY A 178 7.54 -27.00 -5.04
CA GLY A 178 6.92 -25.82 -5.63
C GLY A 178 7.61 -25.44 -6.92
#